data_AF-A0A3D5XSH1-F1
#
_entry.id   AF-A0A3D5XSH1-F1
#
_cell.length_a   1.000
_cell.length_b   1.000
_cell.length_c   1.000
_cell.angle_alpha   90.00
_cell.angle_beta   90.00
_cell.angle_gamma   90.00
#
_symmetry.space_group_name_H-M   'P 1'
#
loop_
_entity.id
_entity.type
_entity.pdbx_description
1 polymer ?
#
loop_
_entity_poly.entity_id
_entity_poly.type
_entity_poly.pdbx_seq_one_letter_code
_entity_poly.pdbx_strand_id
1 'polypeptide(L)'
;MKSALENGYRYFDCAISYENEDIIGKVISESKIDRSELFLSSKVPTRHYENVTYDDVFKFVGKSLKDLRTTYIDLYLIHHYVDDKEQMKNVYQALLDLKKEGIIKSVGVSSFTKEQLSWLLEEFDEKPAINQLMLNPGMKSLEDIEYCIENDIQPVGYSVLKNISDTSRIILNAIGANYDKSWHQVLLRFYFQMDMVTIPKSHNPIHQLDNISIFDFKLNEIEMGIIRKALYIR
;
A
#
# COMPACT_ATOMS: atom_id res chain seq x y z
N MET A 1 -15.72 0.57 -6.63
CA MET A 1 -14.69 0.22 -7.63
C MET A 1 -14.99 0.84 -8.99
N LYS A 2 -16.19 0.64 -9.58
CA LYS A 2 -16.58 1.32 -10.85
C LYS A 2 -16.31 2.83 -10.81
N SER A 3 -16.82 3.50 -9.78
CA SER A 3 -16.53 4.92 -9.51
C SER A 3 -15.05 5.28 -9.37
N ALA A 4 -14.21 4.37 -8.84
CA ALA A 4 -12.79 4.62 -8.72
C ALA A 4 -12.10 4.58 -10.10
N LEU A 5 -12.45 3.62 -10.95
CA LEU A 5 -11.96 3.56 -12.33
C LEU A 5 -12.37 4.80 -13.12
N GLU A 6 -13.64 5.21 -12.98
CA GLU A 6 -14.22 6.42 -13.59
C GLU A 6 -13.50 7.69 -13.12
N ASN A 7 -13.15 7.77 -11.83
CA ASN A 7 -12.38 8.87 -11.25
C ASN A 7 -10.87 8.82 -11.60
N GLY A 8 -10.42 7.86 -12.40
CA GLY A 8 -9.03 7.81 -12.88
C GLY A 8 -8.08 6.94 -12.04
N TYR A 9 -8.56 6.20 -11.04
CA TYR A 9 -7.70 5.26 -10.32
C TYR A 9 -7.25 4.12 -11.24
N ARG A 10 -5.97 3.78 -11.14
CA ARG A 10 -5.34 2.66 -11.85
C ARG A 10 -4.66 1.65 -10.94
N TYR A 11 -4.35 2.03 -9.70
CA TYR A 11 -3.84 1.13 -8.69
C TYR A 11 -4.97 0.58 -7.80
N PHE A 12 -5.09 -0.75 -7.74
CA PHE A 12 -6.03 -1.45 -6.87
C PHE A 12 -5.29 -2.41 -5.92
N ASP A 13 -5.33 -2.08 -4.64
CA ASP A 13 -4.74 -2.88 -3.58
C ASP A 13 -5.74 -3.89 -3.00
N CYS A 14 -5.47 -5.17 -3.20
CA CYS A 14 -6.29 -6.29 -2.75
C CYS A 14 -5.55 -7.14 -1.71
N ALA A 15 -6.23 -8.15 -1.17
CA ALA A 15 -5.62 -9.23 -0.41
C ALA A 15 -6.56 -10.42 -0.44
N ILE A 16 -6.03 -11.65 -0.45
CA ILE A 16 -6.85 -12.87 -0.38
C ILE A 16 -7.79 -12.82 0.82
N SER A 17 -7.29 -12.36 1.98
CA SER A 17 -8.06 -12.27 3.22
C SER A 17 -9.20 -11.24 3.19
N TYR A 18 -9.33 -10.42 2.14
CA TYR A 18 -10.46 -9.50 1.98
C TYR A 18 -11.64 -10.15 1.26
N GLU A 19 -11.46 -11.34 0.70
CA GLU A 19 -12.51 -12.17 0.11
C GLU A 19 -13.37 -11.45 -0.94
N ASN A 20 -12.74 -10.59 -1.75
CA ASN A 20 -13.43 -9.77 -2.75
C ASN A 20 -12.68 -9.64 -4.09
N GLU A 21 -11.61 -10.41 -4.29
CA GLU A 21 -10.80 -10.37 -5.52
C GLU A 21 -11.62 -10.74 -6.76
N ASP A 22 -12.59 -11.65 -6.64
CA ASP A 22 -13.48 -12.09 -7.71
C ASP A 22 -14.42 -10.96 -8.17
N ILE A 23 -14.93 -10.19 -7.21
CA ILE A 23 -15.75 -9.01 -7.45
C ILE A 23 -14.92 -7.94 -8.16
N ILE A 24 -13.68 -7.74 -7.71
CA ILE A 24 -12.74 -6.77 -8.29
C ILE A 24 -12.39 -7.17 -9.73
N GLY A 25 -12.02 -8.44 -9.96
CA GLY A 25 -11.72 -8.97 -11.28
C GLY A 25 -12.90 -8.87 -12.24
N LYS A 26 -14.13 -9.09 -11.76
CA LYS A 26 -15.34 -8.86 -12.55
C LYS A 26 -15.45 -7.41 -13.01
N VAL A 27 -15.31 -6.45 -12.09
CA VAL A 27 -15.39 -5.02 -12.42
C VAL A 27 -14.29 -4.60 -13.40
N ILE A 28 -13.06 -5.10 -13.24
CA ILE A 28 -11.96 -4.84 -14.17
C ILE A 28 -12.32 -5.34 -15.57
N SER A 29 -12.75 -6.60 -15.68
CA SER A 29 -13.12 -7.21 -16.96
C SER A 29 -14.26 -6.48 -17.68
N GLU A 30 -15.16 -5.83 -16.93
CA GLU A 30 -16.26 -5.02 -17.47
C GLU A 30 -15.84 -3.58 -17.85
N SER A 31 -14.70 -3.09 -17.36
CA SER A 31 -14.33 -1.66 -17.45
C SER A 31 -13.79 -1.22 -18.81
N LYS A 32 -13.45 -2.16 -19.70
CA LYS A 32 -12.78 -1.94 -21.00
C LYS A 32 -11.43 -1.21 -20.91
N ILE A 33 -10.87 -1.06 -19.71
CA ILE A 33 -9.51 -0.54 -19.51
C ILE A 33 -8.52 -1.66 -19.78
N ASP A 34 -7.49 -1.37 -20.57
CA ASP A 34 -6.46 -2.35 -20.89
C ASP A 34 -5.73 -2.79 -19.61
N ARG A 35 -5.50 -4.11 -19.47
CA ARG A 35 -4.86 -4.67 -18.27
C ARG A 35 -3.49 -4.03 -17.97
N SER A 36 -2.76 -3.60 -18.99
CA SER A 36 -1.47 -2.92 -18.87
C SER A 36 -1.55 -1.49 -18.31
N GLU A 37 -2.73 -0.87 -18.32
CA GLU A 37 -2.95 0.42 -17.65
C GLU A 37 -3.27 0.27 -16.16
N LEU A 38 -3.54 -0.95 -15.70
CA LEU A 38 -3.87 -1.23 -14.31
C LEU A 38 -2.65 -1.73 -13.55
N PHE A 39 -2.54 -1.30 -12.31
CA PHE A 39 -1.62 -1.84 -11.34
C PHE A 39 -2.43 -2.59 -10.29
N LEU A 40 -2.28 -3.91 -10.21
CA LEU A 40 -2.99 -4.75 -9.25
C LEU A 40 -2.00 -5.28 -8.22
N SER A 41 -2.36 -5.17 -6.94
CA SER A 41 -1.66 -5.89 -5.88
C SER A 41 -2.55 -6.86 -5.12
N SER A 42 -1.94 -7.94 -4.61
CA SER A 42 -2.56 -8.85 -3.65
C SER A 42 -1.53 -9.36 -2.64
N LYS A 43 -1.98 -10.18 -1.69
CA LYS A 43 -1.18 -10.55 -0.51
C LYS A 43 -1.36 -12.00 -0.11
N VAL A 44 -0.25 -12.67 0.23
CA VAL A 44 -0.24 -13.99 0.88
C VAL A 44 -0.79 -13.83 2.31
N PRO A 45 -1.86 -14.55 2.68
CA PRO A 45 -2.52 -14.40 3.98
C PRO A 45 -1.82 -15.20 5.09
N THR A 46 -0.53 -14.95 5.33
CA THR A 46 0.36 -15.71 6.25
C THR A 46 -0.15 -15.90 7.67
N ARG A 47 -1.01 -15.01 8.18
CA ARG A 47 -1.64 -15.14 9.52
C ARG A 47 -2.98 -15.87 9.54
N HIS A 48 -3.60 -16.13 8.39
CA HIS A 48 -4.91 -16.78 8.31
C HIS A 48 -4.79 -18.30 8.15
N TYR A 49 -3.60 -18.78 7.78
CA TYR A 49 -3.29 -20.19 7.59
C TYR A 49 -2.05 -20.54 8.41
N GLU A 50 -2.10 -21.65 9.12
CA GLU A 50 -0.95 -22.19 9.83
C GLU A 50 0.04 -22.79 8.84
N ASN A 51 1.35 -22.61 9.08
CA ASN A 51 2.43 -23.27 8.35
C ASN A 51 2.36 -23.10 6.82
N VAL A 52 2.14 -21.88 6.33
CA VAL A 52 2.09 -21.60 4.88
C VAL A 52 3.38 -22.07 4.22
N THR A 53 3.29 -23.09 3.37
CA THR A 53 4.44 -23.67 2.69
C THR A 53 4.77 -22.93 1.38
N TYR A 54 5.92 -23.28 0.79
CA TYR A 54 6.31 -22.80 -0.54
C TYR A 54 5.21 -23.08 -1.58
N ASP A 55 4.71 -24.31 -1.67
CA ASP A 55 3.67 -24.72 -2.63
C ASP A 55 2.33 -24.01 -2.39
N ASP A 56 2.01 -23.67 -1.14
CA ASP A 56 0.78 -22.95 -0.83
C ASP A 56 0.79 -21.54 -1.43
N VAL A 57 1.96 -20.90 -1.53
CA VAL A 57 2.08 -19.59 -2.21
C VAL A 57 1.68 -19.69 -3.68
N PHE A 58 2.08 -20.74 -4.39
CA PHE A 58 1.64 -20.96 -5.78
C PHE A 58 0.12 -21.13 -5.88
N LYS A 59 -0.49 -21.85 -4.93
CA LYS A 59 -1.96 -22.01 -4.87
C LYS A 59 -2.65 -20.68 -4.60
N PHE A 60 -2.12 -19.88 -3.67
CA PHE A 60 -2.65 -18.56 -3.35
C PHE A 60 -2.57 -17.60 -4.53
N VAL A 61 -1.41 -17.50 -5.17
CA VAL A 61 -1.22 -16.65 -6.35
C VAL A 61 -2.11 -17.12 -7.51
N GLY A 62 -2.18 -18.44 -7.74
CA GLY A 62 -3.09 -19.03 -8.72
C GLY A 62 -4.56 -18.69 -8.48
N LYS A 63 -4.99 -18.69 -7.22
CA LYS A 63 -6.34 -18.25 -6.82
C LYS A 63 -6.55 -16.77 -7.14
N SER A 64 -5.62 -15.89 -6.75
CA SER A 64 -5.74 -14.45 -7.02
C SER A 64 -5.74 -14.15 -8.52
N LEU A 65 -4.93 -14.83 -9.34
CA LEU A 65 -4.96 -14.70 -10.81
C LEU A 65 -6.34 -15.05 -11.38
N LYS A 66 -6.91 -16.16 -10.93
CA LYS A 66 -8.25 -16.62 -11.35
C LYS A 66 -9.33 -15.60 -10.95
N ASP A 67 -9.31 -15.16 -9.71
CA ASP A 67 -10.34 -14.29 -9.15
C ASP A 67 -10.24 -12.87 -9.75
N LEU A 68 -9.03 -12.33 -9.88
CA LEU A 68 -8.77 -11.05 -10.55
C LEU A 68 -8.89 -11.13 -12.08
N ARG A 69 -9.04 -12.35 -12.64
CA ARG A 69 -9.18 -12.63 -14.08
C ARG A 69 -8.03 -12.06 -14.91
N THR A 70 -6.81 -12.29 -14.45
CA THR A 70 -5.57 -11.80 -15.07
C THR A 70 -4.53 -12.91 -15.17
N THR A 71 -3.58 -12.77 -16.07
CA THR A 71 -2.45 -13.70 -16.25
C THR A 71 -1.20 -13.29 -15.48
N TYR A 72 -1.17 -12.07 -14.94
CA TYR A 72 -0.10 -11.58 -14.07
C TYR A 72 -0.61 -10.58 -13.03
N ILE A 73 0.17 -10.38 -11.96
CA ILE A 73 -0.07 -9.40 -10.90
C ILE A 73 1.14 -8.45 -10.81
N ASP A 74 0.89 -7.15 -10.70
CA ASP A 74 1.96 -6.15 -10.72
C ASP A 74 2.78 -6.19 -9.43
N LEU A 75 2.13 -6.42 -8.30
CA LEU A 75 2.76 -6.46 -7.00
C LEU A 75 2.13 -7.54 -6.10
N TYR A 76 2.93 -8.44 -5.57
CA TYR A 76 2.45 -9.42 -4.60
C TYR A 76 3.20 -9.31 -3.29
N LEU A 77 2.45 -9.28 -2.18
CA LEU A 77 2.99 -8.98 -0.87
C LEU A 77 2.89 -10.15 0.10
N ILE A 78 3.81 -10.24 1.04
CA ILE A 78 3.57 -10.97 2.28
C ILE A 78 2.70 -10.07 3.17
N HIS A 79 1.47 -10.49 3.51
CA HIS A 79 0.52 -9.60 4.21
C HIS A 79 1.00 -9.23 5.61
N HIS A 80 1.59 -10.19 6.33
CA HIS A 80 2.16 -9.97 7.66
C HIS A 80 3.38 -10.86 7.88
N TYR A 81 4.33 -10.36 8.67
CA TYR A 81 5.41 -11.18 9.20
C TYR A 81 4.87 -12.26 10.17
N VAL A 82 5.50 -13.43 10.12
CA VAL A 82 5.31 -14.53 11.08
C VAL A 82 6.67 -14.93 11.66
N ASP A 83 6.72 -15.32 12.93
CA ASP A 83 7.99 -15.54 13.65
C ASP A 83 8.73 -16.80 13.20
N ASP A 84 8.03 -17.75 12.56
CA ASP A 84 8.63 -18.90 11.92
C ASP A 84 9.49 -18.46 10.72
N LYS A 85 10.81 -18.51 10.92
CA LYS A 85 11.81 -18.12 9.92
C LYS A 85 11.81 -19.04 8.70
N GLU A 86 11.54 -20.33 8.87
CA GLU A 86 11.50 -21.28 7.76
C GLU A 86 10.26 -21.03 6.90
N GLN A 87 9.11 -20.81 7.54
CA GLN A 87 7.89 -20.37 6.85
C GLN A 87 8.14 -19.06 6.08
N MET A 88 8.75 -18.07 6.71
CA MET A 88 9.06 -16.79 6.07
C MET A 88 9.98 -16.94 4.85
N LYS A 89 11.03 -17.77 4.96
CA LYS A 89 11.92 -18.07 3.84
C LYS A 89 11.18 -18.72 2.68
N ASN A 90 10.40 -19.76 2.98
CA ASN A 90 9.62 -20.48 1.97
C ASN A 90 8.64 -19.56 1.23
N VAL A 91 7.93 -18.70 1.98
CA VAL A 91 6.97 -17.77 1.38
C VAL A 91 7.67 -16.74 0.49
N TYR A 92 8.75 -16.14 0.97
CA TYR A 92 9.45 -15.10 0.19
C TYR A 92 10.14 -15.69 -1.05
N GLN A 93 10.81 -16.84 -0.92
CA GLN A 93 11.43 -17.54 -2.05
C GLN A 93 10.40 -17.90 -3.13
N ALA A 94 9.23 -18.42 -2.75
CA ALA A 94 8.17 -18.73 -3.72
C ALA A 94 7.69 -17.50 -4.51
N LEU A 95 7.60 -16.33 -3.85
CA LEU A 95 7.24 -15.09 -4.53
C LEU A 95 8.34 -14.62 -5.49
N LEU A 96 9.62 -14.79 -5.13
CA LEU A 96 10.76 -14.47 -6.01
C LEU A 96 10.78 -15.39 -7.25
N ASP A 97 10.50 -16.68 -7.08
CA ASP A 97 10.44 -17.62 -8.20
C ASP A 97 9.29 -17.30 -9.16
N LEU A 98 8.10 -17.00 -8.62
CA LEU A 98 6.95 -16.51 -9.42
C LEU A 98 7.23 -15.18 -10.11
N LYS A 99 8.07 -14.32 -9.52
CA LYS A 99 8.54 -13.10 -10.16
C LYS A 99 9.46 -13.41 -11.33
N LYS A 100 10.40 -14.35 -11.15
CA LYS A 100 11.32 -14.81 -12.21
C LYS A 100 10.56 -15.43 -13.39
N GLU A 101 9.44 -16.11 -13.13
CA GLU A 101 8.52 -16.63 -14.15
C GLU A 101 7.66 -15.55 -14.82
N GLY A 102 7.67 -14.31 -14.31
CA GLY A 102 6.92 -13.19 -14.85
C GLY A 102 5.42 -13.18 -14.51
N ILE A 103 4.97 -14.12 -13.67
CA ILE A 103 3.60 -14.20 -13.14
C ILE A 103 3.34 -13.05 -12.16
N ILE A 104 4.35 -12.71 -11.36
CA ILE A 104 4.37 -11.51 -10.52
C ILE A 104 5.41 -10.54 -11.10
N LYS A 105 5.14 -9.23 -11.12
CA LYS A 105 6.13 -8.25 -11.60
C LYS A 105 7.04 -7.73 -10.50
N SER A 106 6.52 -7.60 -9.28
CA SER A 106 7.27 -7.14 -8.10
C SER A 106 6.82 -7.87 -6.84
N VAL A 107 7.77 -8.13 -5.95
CA VAL A 107 7.52 -8.72 -4.62
C VAL A 107 7.69 -7.63 -3.58
N GLY A 108 6.82 -7.61 -2.57
CA GLY A 108 6.95 -6.69 -1.44
C GLY A 108 6.46 -7.32 -0.14
N VAL A 109 6.42 -6.50 0.91
CA VAL A 109 5.94 -6.91 2.23
C VAL A 109 4.95 -5.90 2.79
N SER A 110 4.24 -6.29 3.85
CA SER A 110 3.30 -5.44 4.56
C SER A 110 3.45 -5.64 6.05
N SER A 111 3.48 -4.53 6.79
CA SER A 111 3.57 -4.49 8.25
C SER A 111 4.85 -5.14 8.80
N PHE A 112 5.97 -5.01 8.10
CA PHE A 112 7.28 -5.45 8.60
C PHE A 112 7.93 -4.31 9.37
N THR A 113 8.42 -4.59 10.57
CA THR A 113 9.26 -3.65 11.32
C THR A 113 10.66 -3.57 10.71
N LYS A 114 11.44 -2.57 11.11
CA LYS A 114 12.87 -2.45 10.80
C LYS A 114 13.64 -3.75 11.05
N GLU A 115 13.46 -4.38 12.21
CA GLU A 115 14.19 -5.61 12.57
C GLU A 115 13.81 -6.79 11.67
N GLN A 116 12.51 -6.90 11.36
CA GLN A 116 11.99 -7.95 10.47
C GLN A 116 12.46 -7.76 9.04
N LEU A 117 12.49 -6.50 8.57
CA LEU A 117 12.98 -6.14 7.25
C LEU A 117 14.49 -6.37 7.16
N SER A 118 15.27 -5.94 8.17
CA SER A 118 16.71 -6.19 8.24
C SER A 118 17.05 -7.67 8.12
N TRP A 119 16.35 -8.51 8.89
CA TRP A 119 16.51 -9.96 8.78
C TRP A 119 16.24 -10.48 7.36
N LEU A 120 15.19 -9.98 6.70
CA LEU A 120 14.85 -10.41 5.35
C LEU A 120 15.93 -10.01 4.34
N LEU A 121 16.53 -8.82 4.49
CA LEU A 121 17.62 -8.32 3.65
C LEU A 121 18.94 -9.05 3.87
N GLU A 122 19.16 -9.60 5.07
CA GLU A 122 20.31 -10.47 5.35
C GLU A 122 20.14 -11.86 4.74
N GLU A 123 18.90 -12.33 4.60
CA GLU A 123 18.59 -13.68 4.14
C GLU A 123 18.48 -13.78 2.60
N PHE A 124 18.08 -12.70 1.93
CA PHE A 124 17.82 -12.70 0.49
C PHE A 124 18.55 -11.58 -0.24
N ASP A 125 19.19 -11.92 -1.37
CA ASP A 125 19.84 -10.93 -2.24
C ASP A 125 18.84 -9.95 -2.87
N GLU A 126 17.64 -10.43 -3.18
CA GLU A 126 16.58 -9.61 -3.76
C GLU A 126 15.68 -9.03 -2.66
N LYS A 127 15.80 -7.72 -2.44
CA LYS A 127 14.97 -6.97 -1.49
C LYS A 127 13.52 -6.77 -1.94
N PRO A 128 12.57 -6.60 -1.00
CA PRO A 128 11.21 -6.27 -1.37
C PRO A 128 11.16 -4.89 -2.02
N ALA A 129 10.35 -4.73 -3.06
CA ALA A 129 10.17 -3.45 -3.74
C ALA A 129 9.49 -2.41 -2.84
N ILE A 130 8.59 -2.86 -1.96
CA ILE A 130 7.82 -2.00 -1.06
C ILE A 130 7.66 -2.63 0.34
N ASN A 131 7.37 -1.78 1.32
CA ASN A 131 6.76 -2.19 2.59
C ASN A 131 5.48 -1.37 2.84
N GLN A 132 4.32 -2.03 2.90
CA GLN A 132 3.07 -1.38 3.25
C GLN A 132 2.99 -1.18 4.76
N LEU A 133 2.95 0.07 5.21
CA LEU A 133 2.98 0.42 6.63
C LEU A 133 1.75 1.24 7.02
N MET A 134 1.27 1.03 8.24
CA MET A 134 0.21 1.87 8.78
C MET A 134 0.77 3.27 9.02
N LEU A 135 0.15 4.25 8.39
CA LEU A 135 0.60 5.64 8.47
C LEU A 135 -0.51 6.48 9.10
N ASN A 136 -0.41 6.76 10.38
CA ASN A 136 -1.28 7.71 11.06
C ASN A 136 -0.58 8.38 12.25
N PRO A 137 -1.00 9.58 12.66
CA PRO A 137 -0.44 10.33 13.77
C PRO A 137 -0.47 9.53 15.07
N GLY A 138 0.69 9.32 15.68
CA GLY A 138 0.85 8.59 16.94
C GLY A 138 1.32 7.14 16.84
N MET A 139 1.64 6.63 15.65
CA MET A 139 2.20 5.28 15.49
C MET A 139 3.72 5.26 15.38
N LYS A 140 4.29 4.14 15.86
CA LYS A 140 5.71 3.77 15.86
C LYS A 140 6.35 3.56 14.48
N SER A 141 5.69 3.96 13.39
CA SER A 141 6.10 3.63 12.03
C SER A 141 7.14 4.57 11.42
N LEU A 142 7.54 5.66 12.09
CA LEU A 142 8.56 6.57 11.53
C LEU A 142 9.90 5.88 11.33
N GLU A 143 10.39 5.14 12.32
CA GLU A 143 11.65 4.38 12.21
C GLU A 143 11.57 3.31 11.12
N ASP A 144 10.43 2.64 10.98
CA ASP A 144 10.19 1.65 9.91
C ASP A 144 10.19 2.31 8.53
N ILE A 145 9.59 3.50 8.39
CA ILE A 145 9.55 4.26 7.14
C ILE A 145 10.94 4.76 6.77
N GLU A 146 11.67 5.35 7.72
CA GLU A 146 13.04 5.82 7.53
C GLU A 146 13.94 4.66 7.09
N TYR A 147 13.82 3.51 7.76
CA TYR A 147 14.56 2.32 7.39
C TYR A 147 14.21 1.80 5.98
N CYS A 148 12.95 1.87 5.56
CA CYS A 148 12.58 1.55 4.18
C CYS A 148 13.28 2.49 3.18
N ILE A 149 13.27 3.80 3.43
CA ILE A 149 13.91 4.80 2.56
C ILE A 149 15.42 4.57 2.49
N GLU A 150 16.08 4.38 3.63
CA GLU A 150 17.54 4.13 3.72
C GLU A 150 17.98 2.88 2.96
N ASN A 151 17.10 1.89 2.79
CA ASN A 151 17.38 0.63 2.10
C ASN A 151 16.78 0.58 0.69
N ASP A 152 16.34 1.73 0.14
CA ASP A 152 15.76 1.85 -1.20
C ASP A 152 14.55 0.90 -1.37
N ILE A 153 13.67 0.87 -0.36
CA ILE A 153 12.40 0.14 -0.32
C ILE A 153 11.29 1.18 -0.21
N GLN A 154 10.33 1.20 -1.14
CA GLN A 154 9.30 2.24 -1.15
C GLN A 154 8.31 2.03 0.02
N PRO A 155 8.21 2.98 0.98
CA PRO A 155 7.14 2.93 1.97
C PRO A 155 5.79 3.25 1.29
N VAL A 156 4.78 2.44 1.58
CA VAL A 156 3.41 2.64 1.10
C VAL A 156 2.45 2.73 2.29
N GLY A 157 1.86 3.91 2.50
CA GLY A 157 1.00 4.19 3.64
C GLY A 157 -0.43 3.69 3.45
N TYR A 158 -0.92 2.87 4.39
CA TYR A 158 -2.35 2.54 4.52
C TYR A 158 -2.96 3.17 5.77
N SER A 159 -4.30 3.27 5.80
CA SER A 159 -5.06 3.93 6.88
C SER A 159 -4.69 5.40 7.12
N VAL A 160 -4.20 6.08 6.09
CA VAL A 160 -3.63 7.45 6.14
C VAL A 160 -4.58 8.55 6.62
N LEU A 161 -5.89 8.28 6.61
CA LEU A 161 -6.92 9.22 7.05
C LEU A 161 -7.53 8.85 8.42
N LYS A 162 -7.04 7.78 9.07
CA LYS A 162 -7.56 7.31 10.36
C LYS A 162 -6.84 7.98 11.53
N ASN A 163 -7.55 8.12 12.66
CA ASN A 163 -7.01 8.61 13.94
C ASN A 163 -6.35 10.01 13.89
N ILE A 164 -6.76 10.85 12.94
CA ILE A 164 -6.33 12.26 12.89
C ILE A 164 -7.10 13.04 13.96
N SER A 165 -6.38 13.64 14.92
CA SER A 165 -6.98 14.42 16.02
C SER A 165 -7.71 15.66 15.51
N ASP A 166 -8.72 16.12 16.25
CA ASP A 166 -9.48 17.32 15.87
C ASP A 166 -8.57 18.55 15.74
N THR A 167 -7.59 18.71 16.63
CA THR A 167 -6.58 19.76 16.52
C THR A 167 -5.79 19.68 15.20
N SER A 168 -5.37 18.47 14.80
CA SER A 168 -4.67 18.30 13.52
C SER A 168 -5.58 18.62 12.34
N ARG A 169 -6.86 18.20 12.40
CA ARG A 169 -7.84 18.52 11.35
C ARG A 169 -8.08 20.02 11.23
N ILE A 170 -8.15 20.76 12.34
CA ILE A 170 -8.29 22.22 12.34
C ILE A 170 -7.08 22.87 11.64
N ILE A 171 -5.86 22.45 11.99
CA ILE A 171 -4.63 22.95 11.36
C ILE A 171 -4.61 22.64 9.86
N LEU A 172 -4.92 21.39 9.48
CA LEU A 172 -4.95 20.96 8.08
C LEU A 172 -6.01 21.71 7.26
N ASN A 173 -7.20 21.97 7.82
CA ASN A 173 -8.22 22.78 7.16
C ASN A 173 -7.78 24.24 7.00
N ALA A 174 -7.12 24.82 8.01
CA ALA A 174 -6.61 26.18 7.91
C ALA A 174 -5.56 26.32 6.78
N ILE A 175 -4.70 25.32 6.62
CA ILE A 175 -3.77 25.25 5.47
C ILE A 175 -4.54 25.04 4.16
N GLY A 176 -5.53 24.13 4.15
CA GLY A 176 -6.34 23.81 2.98
C GLY A 176 -7.12 24.99 2.42
N ALA A 177 -7.52 25.95 3.26
CA ALA A 177 -8.18 27.18 2.84
C ALA A 177 -7.35 28.02 1.86
N ASN A 178 -6.01 27.93 1.89
CA ASN A 178 -5.14 28.60 0.92
C ASN A 178 -5.24 28.03 -0.50
N TYR A 179 -5.77 26.81 -0.63
CA TYR A 179 -5.77 26.03 -1.87
C TYR A 179 -7.18 25.60 -2.31
N ASP A 180 -8.21 25.96 -1.56
CA ASP A 180 -9.57 25.40 -1.68
C ASP A 180 -9.58 23.86 -1.61
N LYS A 181 -8.86 23.33 -0.60
CA LYS A 181 -8.70 21.89 -0.36
C LYS A 181 -9.16 21.49 1.02
N SER A 182 -9.74 20.30 1.11
CA SER A 182 -10.11 19.69 2.40
C SER A 182 -8.87 19.24 3.18
N TRP A 183 -9.01 19.06 4.49
CA TRP A 183 -7.92 18.50 5.31
C TRP A 183 -7.37 17.17 4.80
N HIS A 184 -8.23 16.29 4.22
CA HIS A 184 -7.79 14.99 3.69
C HIS A 184 -6.87 15.18 2.48
N GLN A 185 -7.19 16.11 1.58
CA GLN A 185 -6.37 16.44 0.42
C GLN A 185 -5.03 17.03 0.83
N VAL A 186 -5.03 17.95 1.81
CA VAL A 186 -3.80 18.51 2.39
C VAL A 186 -2.93 17.41 2.99
N LEU A 187 -3.52 16.48 3.74
CA LEU A 187 -2.80 15.38 4.36
C LEU A 187 -2.21 14.41 3.32
N LEU A 188 -2.99 14.05 2.30
CA LEU A 188 -2.51 13.20 1.21
C LEU A 188 -1.42 13.88 0.37
N ARG A 189 -1.57 15.19 0.12
CA ARG A 189 -0.53 15.99 -0.55
C ARG A 189 0.76 16.06 0.27
N PHE A 190 0.63 16.22 1.58
CA PHE A 190 1.76 16.19 2.50
C PHE A 190 2.53 14.86 2.39
N TYR A 191 1.84 13.72 2.42
CA TYR A 191 2.49 12.42 2.25
C TYR A 191 3.14 12.27 0.87
N PHE A 192 2.47 12.71 -0.20
CA PHE A 192 3.06 12.71 -1.54
C PHE A 192 4.35 13.54 -1.63
N GLN A 193 4.38 14.72 -1.00
CA GLN A 193 5.58 15.57 -0.94
C GLN A 193 6.68 15.05 0.00
N MET A 194 6.40 13.99 0.77
CA MET A 194 7.40 13.22 1.51
C MET A 194 7.90 12.01 0.72
N ASP A 195 7.66 11.96 -0.59
CA ASP A 195 7.98 10.83 -1.47
C ASP A 195 7.34 9.50 -1.01
N MET A 196 6.17 9.59 -0.37
CA MET A 196 5.40 8.43 0.05
C MET A 196 4.23 8.17 -0.89
N VAL A 197 4.03 6.90 -1.22
CA VAL A 197 2.79 6.42 -1.85
C VAL A 197 1.76 6.16 -0.76
N THR A 198 0.49 6.52 -0.99
CA THR A 198 -0.60 6.22 -0.05
C THR A 198 -1.76 5.53 -0.74
N ILE A 199 -2.44 4.65 0.01
CA ILE A 199 -3.62 3.90 -0.46
C ILE A 199 -4.85 4.24 0.40
N PRO A 200 -5.40 5.46 0.30
CA PRO A 200 -6.58 5.85 1.07
C PRO A 200 -7.82 5.06 0.62
N LYS A 201 -8.45 4.35 1.55
CA LYS A 201 -9.70 3.63 1.29
C LYS A 201 -10.89 4.58 1.34
N SER A 202 -11.72 4.57 0.29
CA SER A 202 -13.04 5.21 0.29
C SER A 202 -14.06 4.40 -0.51
N HIS A 203 -15.29 4.32 0.00
CA HIS A 203 -16.45 3.79 -0.73
C HIS A 203 -17.34 4.90 -1.32
N ASN A 204 -17.11 6.16 -0.96
CA ASN A 204 -17.85 7.31 -1.45
C ASN A 204 -17.17 7.87 -2.72
N PRO A 205 -17.86 7.97 -3.88
CA PRO A 205 -17.30 8.50 -5.12
C PRO A 205 -16.75 9.93 -5.01
N ILE A 206 -17.37 10.79 -4.21
CA ILE A 206 -16.90 12.17 -3.99
C ILE A 206 -15.57 12.15 -3.26
N HIS A 207 -15.46 11.41 -2.15
CA HIS A 207 -14.20 11.28 -1.43
C HIS A 207 -13.11 10.58 -2.26
N GLN A 208 -13.47 9.66 -3.17
CA GLN A 208 -12.51 9.09 -4.12
C GLN A 208 -11.96 10.17 -5.05
N LEU A 209 -12.83 11.02 -5.60
CA LEU A 209 -12.41 12.13 -6.44
C LEU A 209 -11.53 13.12 -5.67
N ASP A 210 -11.90 13.47 -4.44
CA ASP A 210 -11.10 14.35 -3.58
C ASP A 210 -9.70 13.75 -3.35
N ASN A 211 -9.62 12.46 -3.00
CA ASN A 211 -8.38 11.78 -2.66
C ASN A 211 -7.38 11.71 -3.83
N ILE A 212 -7.85 11.65 -5.09
CA ILE A 212 -6.96 11.68 -6.27
C ILE A 212 -6.65 13.12 -6.73
N SER A 213 -7.48 14.10 -6.35
CA SER A 213 -7.34 15.52 -6.72
C SER A 213 -6.36 16.29 -5.82
N ILE A 214 -5.14 15.75 -5.68
CA ILE A 214 -4.07 16.29 -4.83
C ILE A 214 -2.86 16.81 -5.61
N PHE A 215 -2.90 16.74 -6.94
CA PHE A 215 -1.75 17.06 -7.79
C PHE A 215 -1.76 18.47 -8.36
N ASP A 216 -2.83 19.23 -8.14
CA ASP A 216 -3.08 20.57 -8.64
C ASP A 216 -2.66 21.70 -7.67
N PHE A 217 -2.08 21.35 -6.52
CA PHE A 217 -1.51 22.30 -5.56
C PHE A 217 -0.22 21.77 -4.96
N LYS A 218 0.55 22.65 -4.28
CA LYS A 218 1.80 22.29 -3.62
C LYS A 218 1.90 23.02 -2.28
N LEU A 219 2.11 22.27 -1.21
CA LEU A 219 2.40 22.80 0.11
C LEU A 219 3.82 23.39 0.13
N ASN A 220 3.95 24.57 0.73
CA ASN A 220 5.25 25.19 0.93
C ASN A 220 6.00 24.60 2.14
N GLU A 221 7.29 24.90 2.27
CA GLU A 221 8.13 24.35 3.35
C GLU A 221 7.62 24.67 4.77
N ILE A 222 7.02 25.85 4.96
CA ILE A 222 6.45 26.26 6.25
C ILE A 222 5.24 25.38 6.59
N GLU A 223 4.33 25.19 5.62
CA GLU A 223 3.15 24.34 5.78
C GLU A 223 3.55 22.88 6.02
N MET A 224 4.51 22.34 5.26
CA MET A 224 5.07 21.01 5.48
C MET A 224 5.63 20.87 6.91
N GLY A 225 6.34 21.89 7.41
CA GLY A 225 6.86 21.92 8.78
C GLY A 225 5.76 21.97 9.85
N ILE A 226 4.69 22.74 9.63
CA ILE A 226 3.54 22.81 10.53
C ILE A 226 2.81 21.47 10.61
N ILE A 227 2.56 20.84 9.45
CA ILE A 227 1.88 19.54 9.39
C ILE A 227 2.73 18.49 10.11
N ARG A 228 4.03 18.42 9.82
CA ARG A 228 4.94 17.48 10.50
C ARG A 228 4.87 17.61 12.02
N LYS A 229 4.88 18.85 12.54
CA LYS A 229 4.72 19.09 13.98
C LYS A 229 3.37 18.62 14.50
N ALA A 230 2.28 19.00 13.82
CA ALA A 230 0.92 18.64 14.23
C ALA A 230 0.69 17.11 14.29
N LEU A 231 1.32 16.35 13.39
CA LEU A 231 1.12 14.90 13.29
C LEU A 231 2.09 14.09 14.17
N TYR A 232 3.34 14.52 14.32
CA TYR A 232 4.40 13.66 14.87
C TYR A 232 5.13 14.20 16.10
N ILE A 233 5.04 15.50 16.36
CA ILE A 233 5.76 16.13 17.48
C ILE A 233 4.71 16.47 18.54
N ARG A 234 4.69 15.68 19.62
CA ARG A 234 3.91 15.99 20.83
C ARG A 234 4.83 16.51 21.93
#